data_AF-A0A973U0E0-F1
#
_entry.id   AF-A0A973U0E0-F1
#
_cell.length_a   1.000
_cell.length_b   1.000
_cell.length_c   1.000
_cell.angle_alpha   90.00
_cell.angle_beta   90.00
_cell.angle_gamma   90.00
#
_symmetry.space_group_name_H-M   'P 1'
#
loop_
_entity.id
_entity.type
_entity.pdbx_description
1 polymer ?
#
loop_
_entity_poly.entity_id
_entity_poly.type
_entity_poly.pdbx_seq_one_letter_code
_entity_poly.pdbx_strand_id
1 'polypeptide(L)'
;LPLAQGEVVDRPGWVRAAVQGLAALTDGALPKQSGALSGVLAGTAGVQAGVVIAFLSGRVLGQYDPFSEGGRLLLVAPNIVGAQRALDVSGEDFSMWVCLHEGTHRLQFTAVPWLADHFAGLVATLLGSMDEGSAPRLRDLPKRLREAGGLIELLQSPGQREVLDRLIALSTLLEGHADHVMDAVGPDVVPSVRTIRERFTARRQGGGVLDRVLRTLLGVEAKVRQYAEGAAFTGHVVAAVGMDRFNTVWTSPDTLPTRAEIADPAGWLRRVQP
;
A
#
# COMPACT_ATOMS: atom_id res chain seq x y z
N LEU A 1 -3.60 0.52 23.75
CA LEU A 1 -4.22 -0.43 22.79
C LEU A 1 -3.76 -1.83 23.17
N PRO A 2 -4.63 -2.85 23.20
CA PRO A 2 -4.19 -4.22 23.45
C PRO A 2 -3.21 -4.68 22.37
N LEU A 3 -2.10 -5.30 22.75
CA LEU A 3 -1.11 -5.83 21.82
C LEU A 3 -1.60 -7.16 21.26
N ALA A 4 -2.41 -7.12 20.20
CA ALA A 4 -2.79 -8.32 19.47
C ALA A 4 -1.54 -9.00 18.89
N GLN A 5 -1.44 -10.32 18.99
CA GLN A 5 -0.30 -11.05 18.45
C GLN A 5 -0.24 -10.91 16.92
N GLY A 6 0.98 -10.90 16.37
CA GLY A 6 1.18 -11.05 14.93
C GLY A 6 1.22 -12.53 14.56
N GLU A 7 0.86 -12.85 13.33
CA GLU A 7 0.87 -14.22 12.81
C GLU A 7 2.01 -14.41 11.82
N VAL A 8 2.78 -15.48 12.03
CA VAL A 8 3.84 -15.88 11.11
C VAL A 8 3.25 -16.86 10.10
N VAL A 9 3.35 -16.52 8.81
CA VAL A 9 2.75 -17.29 7.71
C VAL A 9 3.77 -17.62 6.64
N ASP A 10 3.48 -18.67 5.88
CA ASP A 10 4.11 -18.94 4.60
C ASP A 10 3.41 -18.18 3.46
N ARG A 11 3.90 -18.32 2.22
CA ARG A 11 3.31 -17.62 1.06
C ARG A 11 1.84 -18.04 0.82
N PRO A 12 1.47 -19.34 0.83
CA PRO A 12 0.07 -19.74 0.76
C PRO A 12 -0.81 -19.19 1.88
N GLY A 13 -0.29 -19.13 3.11
CA GLY A 13 -0.96 -18.51 4.25
C GLY A 13 -1.26 -17.04 4.03
N TRP A 14 -0.29 -16.29 3.52
CA TRP A 14 -0.50 -14.90 3.12
C TRP A 14 -1.53 -14.76 1.99
N VAL A 15 -1.49 -15.62 0.96
CA VAL A 15 -2.47 -15.61 -0.14
C VAL A 15 -3.90 -15.78 0.39
N ARG A 16 -4.12 -16.74 1.29
CA ARG A 16 -5.45 -16.95 1.91
C ARG A 16 -5.92 -15.72 2.66
N ALA A 17 -5.04 -15.11 3.46
CA ALA A 17 -5.36 -13.91 4.22
C ALA A 17 -5.67 -12.71 3.31
N ALA A 18 -4.86 -12.49 2.26
CA ALA A 18 -5.07 -11.42 1.29
C ALA A 18 -6.41 -11.56 0.55
N VAL A 19 -6.80 -12.77 0.20
CA VAL A 19 -8.12 -13.04 -0.43
C VAL A 19 -9.26 -12.74 0.55
N GLN A 20 -9.13 -13.11 1.83
CA GLN A 20 -10.13 -12.81 2.87
C GLN A 20 -10.26 -11.30 3.10
N GLY A 21 -9.15 -10.58 3.24
CA GLY A 21 -9.14 -9.13 3.40
C GLY A 21 -9.72 -8.40 2.20
N LEU A 22 -9.39 -8.83 0.98
CA LEU A 22 -9.99 -8.28 -0.24
C LEU A 22 -11.49 -8.54 -0.31
N ALA A 23 -11.94 -9.75 0.04
CA ALA A 23 -13.36 -10.07 0.09
C ALA A 23 -14.11 -9.18 1.09
N ALA A 24 -13.54 -8.96 2.30
CA ALA A 24 -14.11 -8.05 3.29
C ALA A 24 -14.14 -6.59 2.81
N LEU A 25 -13.04 -6.12 2.20
CA LEU A 25 -12.91 -4.76 1.67
C LEU A 25 -13.90 -4.47 0.53
N THR A 26 -14.22 -5.49 -0.26
CA THR A 26 -15.09 -5.36 -1.45
C THR A 26 -16.52 -5.82 -1.19
N ASP A 27 -16.83 -6.25 0.03
CA ASP A 27 -18.18 -6.64 0.41
C ASP A 27 -19.12 -5.44 0.23
N GLY A 28 -20.22 -5.66 -0.49
CA GLY A 28 -21.17 -4.60 -0.86
C GLY A 28 -20.71 -3.61 -1.95
N ALA A 29 -19.44 -3.59 -2.35
CA ALA A 29 -18.92 -2.70 -3.40
C ALA A 29 -18.99 -3.32 -4.82
N LEU A 30 -18.94 -4.65 -4.91
CA LEU A 30 -19.09 -5.35 -6.19
C LEU A 30 -20.57 -5.61 -6.49
N PRO A 31 -21.04 -5.35 -7.72
CA PRO A 31 -22.41 -5.68 -8.10
C PRO A 31 -22.65 -7.18 -7.93
N LYS A 32 -23.77 -7.54 -7.28
CA LYS A 32 -24.21 -8.94 -7.17
C LYS A 32 -24.55 -9.46 -8.56
N GLN A 33 -23.58 -10.07 -9.22
CA GLN A 33 -23.82 -10.61 -10.55
C GLN A 33 -24.69 -11.87 -10.46
N SER A 34 -25.85 -11.87 -11.12
CA SER A 34 -26.75 -13.03 -11.24
C SER A 34 -26.75 -13.56 -12.66
N GLY A 35 -26.49 -14.87 -12.86
CA GLY A 35 -26.65 -15.58 -14.15
C GLY A 35 -25.51 -16.54 -14.51
N ALA A 36 -25.75 -17.46 -15.45
CA ALA A 36 -24.78 -18.49 -15.84
C ALA A 36 -23.51 -17.92 -16.53
N LEU A 37 -23.64 -16.84 -17.30
CA LEU A 37 -22.50 -16.12 -17.89
C LEU A 37 -21.66 -15.36 -16.84
N SER A 38 -22.27 -14.98 -15.71
CA SER A 38 -21.54 -14.36 -14.59
C SER A 38 -20.56 -15.33 -13.95
N GLY A 39 -20.92 -16.62 -13.79
CA GLY A 39 -20.01 -17.63 -13.24
C GLY A 39 -18.72 -17.80 -14.06
N VAL A 40 -18.80 -17.70 -15.39
CA VAL A 40 -17.64 -17.78 -16.29
C VAL A 40 -16.78 -16.52 -16.22
N LEU A 41 -17.40 -15.33 -16.21
CA LEU A 41 -16.69 -14.05 -16.10
C LEU A 41 -16.03 -13.90 -14.72
N ALA A 42 -16.75 -14.22 -13.64
CA ALA A 42 -16.22 -14.30 -12.28
C ALA A 42 -15.08 -15.32 -12.16
N GLY A 43 -15.19 -16.47 -12.84
CA GLY A 43 -14.11 -17.46 -12.93
C GLY A 43 -12.84 -16.88 -13.57
N THR A 44 -12.95 -16.16 -14.69
CA THR A 44 -11.78 -15.56 -15.36
C THR A 44 -11.15 -14.41 -14.56
N ALA A 45 -11.96 -13.53 -13.97
CA ALA A 45 -11.49 -12.45 -13.12
C ALA A 45 -10.80 -12.98 -11.85
N GLY A 46 -11.38 -14.01 -11.22
CA GLY A 46 -10.80 -14.68 -10.06
C GLY A 46 -9.44 -15.33 -10.36
N VAL A 47 -9.29 -15.98 -11.51
CA VAL A 47 -7.99 -16.55 -11.94
C VAL A 47 -6.94 -15.45 -12.10
N GLN A 48 -7.31 -14.31 -12.69
CA GLN A 48 -6.37 -13.21 -12.94
C GLN A 48 -5.94 -12.50 -11.64
N ALA A 49 -6.89 -12.24 -10.74
CA ALA A 49 -6.60 -11.75 -9.40
C ALA A 49 -5.69 -12.74 -8.65
N GLY A 50 -5.97 -14.04 -8.75
CA GLY A 50 -5.15 -15.11 -8.18
C GLY A 50 -3.70 -15.10 -8.68
N VAL A 51 -3.46 -14.84 -9.97
CA VAL A 51 -2.10 -14.72 -10.53
C VAL A 51 -1.34 -13.54 -9.93
N VAL A 52 -1.99 -12.37 -9.82
CA VAL A 52 -1.38 -11.17 -9.22
C VAL A 52 -1.06 -11.41 -7.75
N ILE A 53 -2.02 -11.94 -6.98
CA ILE A 53 -1.85 -12.26 -5.55
C ILE A 53 -0.71 -13.30 -5.38
N ALA A 54 -0.68 -14.36 -6.20
CA ALA A 54 0.39 -15.35 -6.15
C ALA A 54 1.77 -14.72 -6.43
N PHE A 55 1.86 -13.82 -7.41
CA PHE A 55 3.10 -13.10 -7.69
C PHE A 55 3.55 -12.20 -6.52
N LEU A 56 2.61 -11.49 -5.89
CA LEU A 56 2.87 -10.62 -4.73
C LEU A 56 3.29 -11.41 -3.50
N SER A 57 2.76 -12.62 -3.32
CA SER A 57 3.07 -13.50 -2.18
C SER A 57 4.56 -13.83 -2.02
N GLY A 58 5.36 -13.70 -3.09
CA GLY A 58 6.81 -13.90 -3.04
C GLY A 58 7.62 -12.65 -2.68
N ARG A 59 6.97 -11.51 -2.42
CA ARG A 59 7.62 -10.20 -2.27
C ARG A 59 7.17 -9.42 -1.04
N VAL A 60 5.95 -9.66 -0.56
CA VAL A 60 5.44 -9.04 0.67
C VAL A 60 6.19 -9.61 1.87
N LEU A 61 6.76 -8.73 2.70
CA LEU A 61 7.50 -9.13 3.90
C LEU A 61 6.57 -9.24 5.11
N GLY A 62 5.70 -8.26 5.28
CA GLY A 62 4.64 -8.22 6.26
C GLY A 62 3.42 -7.49 5.71
N GLN A 63 2.32 -7.58 6.44
CA GLN A 63 1.09 -6.85 6.12
C GLN A 63 0.29 -6.62 7.38
N TYR A 64 -0.16 -5.39 7.61
CA TYR A 64 -1.31 -5.11 8.45
C TYR A 64 -2.58 -5.02 7.61
N ASP A 65 -3.56 -5.88 7.92
CA ASP A 65 -4.88 -5.91 7.28
C ASP A 65 -5.94 -5.35 8.25
N PRO A 66 -6.38 -4.08 8.09
CA PRO A 66 -7.40 -3.49 8.95
C PRO A 66 -8.81 -4.03 8.69
N PHE A 67 -9.04 -4.74 7.58
CA PHE A 67 -10.37 -5.20 7.14
C PHE A 67 -10.67 -6.64 7.57
N SER A 68 -9.64 -7.36 8.01
CA SER A 68 -9.81 -8.64 8.70
C SER A 68 -10.51 -8.45 10.06
N GLU A 69 -11.19 -9.51 10.52
CA GLU A 69 -11.89 -9.50 11.81
C GLU A 69 -10.91 -9.15 12.96
N GLY A 70 -11.10 -7.97 13.56
CA GLY A 70 -10.25 -7.46 14.65
C GLY A 70 -8.89 -6.89 14.24
N GLY A 71 -8.57 -6.84 12.93
CA GLY A 71 -7.30 -6.35 12.41
C GLY A 71 -6.14 -7.35 12.60
N ARG A 72 -5.47 -7.72 11.50
CA ARG A 72 -4.48 -8.81 11.48
C ARG A 72 -3.13 -8.32 11.02
N LEU A 73 -2.08 -8.68 11.78
CA LEU A 73 -0.69 -8.42 11.39
C LEU A 73 -0.08 -9.74 10.96
N LEU A 74 0.46 -9.78 9.75
CA LEU A 74 1.06 -10.94 9.12
C LEU A 74 2.54 -10.71 8.88
N LEU A 75 3.35 -11.75 9.12
CA LEU A 75 4.78 -11.78 8.79
C LEU A 75 5.03 -12.98 7.86
N VAL A 76 5.51 -12.72 6.64
CA VAL A 76 5.75 -13.76 5.64
C VAL A 76 7.18 -14.29 5.79
N ALA A 77 7.37 -15.21 6.73
CA ALA A 77 8.70 -15.68 7.15
C ALA A 77 9.64 -16.09 5.99
N PRO A 78 9.20 -16.85 4.96
CA PRO A 78 10.09 -17.21 3.84
C PRO A 78 10.63 -15.98 3.09
N ASN A 79 9.85 -14.91 2.99
CA ASN A 79 10.25 -13.69 2.29
C ASN A 79 11.15 -12.82 3.18
N ILE A 80 10.86 -12.74 4.48
CA ILE A 80 11.71 -12.05 5.46
C ILE A 80 13.11 -12.66 5.47
N VAL A 81 13.22 -13.99 5.60
CA VAL A 81 14.50 -14.71 5.55
C VAL A 81 15.20 -14.52 4.19
N GLY A 82 14.45 -14.58 3.10
CA GLY A 82 15.00 -14.34 1.76
C GLY A 82 15.58 -12.93 1.58
N ALA A 83 14.84 -11.91 2.02
CA ALA A 83 15.27 -10.51 1.95
C ALA A 83 16.46 -10.23 2.87
N GLN A 84 16.40 -10.73 4.11
CA GLN A 84 17.48 -10.64 5.08
C GLN A 84 18.80 -11.20 4.52
N ARG A 85 18.78 -12.41 3.95
CA ARG A 85 19.97 -13.01 3.33
C ARG A 85 20.45 -12.22 2.12
N ALA A 86 19.54 -11.71 1.30
CA ALA A 86 19.89 -10.91 0.12
C ALA A 86 20.49 -9.54 0.49
N LEU A 87 20.12 -8.99 1.64
CA LEU A 87 20.65 -7.75 2.19
C LEU A 87 21.88 -7.97 3.08
N ASP A 88 22.21 -9.21 3.42
CA ASP A 88 23.33 -9.59 4.29
C ASP A 88 23.29 -8.90 5.68
N VAL A 89 22.10 -8.83 6.27
CA VAL A 89 21.85 -8.17 7.57
C VAL A 89 21.52 -9.17 8.69
N SER A 90 21.57 -8.71 9.94
CA SER A 90 21.16 -9.49 11.12
C SER A 90 19.72 -9.98 10.98
N GLY A 91 19.51 -11.28 11.25
CA GLY A 91 18.19 -11.91 11.21
C GLY A 91 17.22 -11.33 12.24
N GLU A 92 17.72 -11.12 13.46
CA GLU A 92 16.94 -10.61 14.59
C GLU A 92 16.54 -9.15 14.35
N ASP A 93 17.52 -8.28 14.06
CA ASP A 93 17.29 -6.86 13.78
C ASP A 93 16.36 -6.67 12.58
N PHE A 94 16.54 -7.43 11.49
CA PHE A 94 15.69 -7.31 10.31
C PHE A 94 14.25 -7.76 10.60
N SER A 95 14.08 -8.83 11.37
CA SER A 95 12.74 -9.28 11.78
C SER A 95 12.06 -8.25 12.68
N MET A 96 12.79 -7.69 13.65
CA MET A 96 12.29 -6.60 14.50
C MET A 96 11.93 -5.36 13.68
N TRP A 97 12.79 -4.99 12.73
CA TRP A 97 12.54 -3.87 11.82
C TRP A 97 11.26 -4.05 11.00
N VAL A 98 11.00 -5.25 10.47
CA VAL A 98 9.72 -5.57 9.80
C VAL A 98 8.55 -5.52 10.79
N CYS A 99 8.69 -6.09 11.99
CA CYS A 99 7.63 -6.04 13.01
C CYS A 99 7.24 -4.62 13.40
N LEU A 100 8.21 -3.72 13.56
CA LEU A 100 7.98 -2.31 13.88
C LEU A 100 7.30 -1.57 12.72
N HIS A 101 7.70 -1.87 11.48
CA HIS A 101 7.05 -1.34 10.29
C HIS A 101 5.56 -1.70 10.25
N GLU A 102 5.25 -2.99 10.35
CA GLU A 102 3.86 -3.46 10.38
C GLU A 102 3.09 -2.99 11.62
N GLY A 103 3.77 -2.90 12.77
CA GLY A 103 3.23 -2.33 13.99
C GLY A 103 2.84 -0.86 13.85
N THR A 104 3.59 -0.09 13.04
CA THR A 104 3.28 1.30 12.72
C THR A 104 2.01 1.40 11.90
N HIS A 105 1.82 0.55 10.89
CA HIS A 105 0.56 0.48 10.13
C HIS A 105 -0.62 0.07 11.00
N ARG A 106 -0.42 -0.92 11.87
CA ARG A 106 -1.43 -1.26 12.88
C ARG A 106 -1.81 -0.04 13.69
N LEU A 107 -0.83 0.71 14.21
CA LEU A 107 -1.11 1.90 15.00
C LEU A 107 -1.85 2.95 14.18
N GLN A 108 -1.44 3.23 12.94
CA GLN A 108 -2.12 4.17 12.05
C GLN A 108 -3.61 3.83 11.91
N PHE A 109 -3.94 2.59 11.59
CA PHE A 109 -5.32 2.15 11.37
C PHE A 109 -6.14 1.92 12.65
N THR A 110 -5.49 1.73 13.81
CA THR A 110 -6.20 1.54 15.09
C THR A 110 -6.33 2.82 15.91
N ALA A 111 -5.41 3.77 15.75
CA ALA A 111 -5.43 5.05 16.44
C ALA A 111 -6.21 6.13 15.67
N VAL A 112 -6.44 5.95 14.36
CA VAL A 112 -7.19 6.88 13.51
C VAL A 112 -8.52 6.21 13.09
N PRO A 113 -9.63 6.44 13.83
CA PRO A 113 -10.84 5.63 13.68
C PRO A 113 -11.50 5.70 12.30
N TRP A 114 -11.34 6.82 11.60
CA TRP A 114 -11.94 7.04 10.28
C TRP A 114 -11.12 6.45 9.12
N LEU A 115 -9.87 6.05 9.36
CA LEU A 115 -8.91 5.75 8.28
C LEU A 115 -9.28 4.49 7.50
N ALA A 116 -9.69 3.42 8.20
CA ALA A 116 -10.11 2.17 7.56
C ALA A 116 -11.33 2.39 6.66
N ASP A 117 -12.37 3.03 7.19
CA ASP A 117 -13.61 3.33 6.44
C ASP A 117 -13.36 4.25 5.25
N HIS A 118 -12.51 5.28 5.43
CA HIS A 118 -12.14 6.17 4.34
C HIS A 118 -11.40 5.44 3.20
N PHE A 119 -10.43 4.59 3.55
CA PHE A 119 -9.73 3.76 2.57
C PHE A 119 -10.70 2.83 1.84
N ALA A 120 -11.58 2.15 2.58
CA ALA A 120 -12.60 1.27 1.99
C ALA A 120 -13.55 2.04 1.06
N GLY A 121 -14.00 3.24 1.45
CA GLY A 121 -14.85 4.09 0.64
C GLY A 121 -14.18 4.54 -0.67
N LEU A 122 -12.89 4.85 -0.64
CA LEU A 122 -12.12 5.17 -1.85
C LEU A 122 -12.02 3.95 -2.78
N VAL A 123 -11.72 2.76 -2.25
CA VAL A 123 -11.68 1.52 -3.04
C VAL A 123 -13.06 1.19 -3.62
N ALA A 124 -14.12 1.30 -2.82
CA ALA A 124 -15.49 1.07 -3.26
C ALA A 124 -15.91 2.04 -4.38
N THR A 125 -15.53 3.32 -4.30
CA THR A 125 -15.80 4.31 -5.36
C THR A 125 -15.04 3.99 -6.64
N LEU A 126 -13.78 3.56 -6.51
CA LEU A 126 -12.96 3.14 -7.65
C LEU A 126 -13.56 1.91 -8.36
N LEU A 127 -14.09 0.95 -7.60
CA LEU A 127 -14.71 -0.27 -8.14
C LEU A 127 -16.14 -0.07 -8.63
N GLY A 128 -16.96 0.71 -7.93
CA GLY A 128 -18.37 0.95 -8.27
C GLY A 128 -18.56 1.78 -9.54
N SER A 129 -17.53 2.51 -9.95
CA SER A 129 -17.49 3.20 -11.25
C SER A 129 -17.03 2.29 -12.41
N MET A 130 -16.75 1.01 -12.14
CA MET A 130 -16.41 -0.02 -13.13
C MET A 130 -17.63 -0.86 -13.55
N ASP A 131 -18.73 -0.22 -13.98
CA ASP A 131 -19.78 -0.83 -14.82
C ASP A 131 -20.52 0.32 -15.52
N GLU A 132 -20.67 0.39 -16.86
CA GLU A 132 -21.43 -0.52 -17.71
C GLU A 132 -20.64 -0.94 -18.97
N GLY A 133 -20.36 -2.25 -19.13
CA GLY A 133 -20.10 -2.86 -20.44
C GLY A 133 -18.64 -2.92 -20.95
N SER A 134 -17.65 -2.45 -20.19
CA SER A 134 -16.26 -2.36 -20.68
C SER A 134 -15.20 -2.99 -19.77
N ALA A 135 -15.55 -3.95 -18.91
CA ALA A 135 -14.54 -4.74 -18.17
C ALA A 135 -13.53 -5.33 -19.18
N PRO A 136 -12.28 -4.82 -19.24
CA PRO A 136 -11.32 -5.30 -20.21
C PRO A 136 -11.06 -6.77 -19.88
N ARG A 137 -11.16 -7.66 -20.87
CA ARG A 137 -10.63 -9.01 -20.71
C ARG A 137 -9.17 -8.87 -20.32
N LEU A 138 -8.82 -9.21 -19.08
CA LEU A 138 -7.50 -8.93 -18.50
C LEU A 138 -6.34 -9.63 -19.25
N ARG A 139 -6.65 -10.60 -20.11
CA ARG A 139 -5.70 -11.20 -21.09
C ARG A 139 -5.21 -10.19 -22.14
N ASP A 140 -6.04 -9.22 -22.47
CA ASP A 140 -5.75 -8.14 -23.41
C ASP A 140 -5.17 -6.92 -22.67
N LEU A 141 -5.15 -6.95 -21.32
CA LEU A 141 -4.64 -5.87 -20.48
C LEU A 141 -3.16 -5.55 -20.74
N PRO A 142 -2.22 -6.50 -20.90
CA PRO A 142 -0.83 -6.16 -21.22
C PRO A 142 -0.68 -5.47 -22.58
N LYS A 143 -1.55 -5.84 -23.54
CA LYS A 143 -1.58 -5.24 -24.88
C LYS A 143 -2.22 -3.85 -24.83
N ARG A 144 -3.38 -3.71 -24.19
CA ARG A 144 -4.07 -2.43 -23.98
C ARG A 144 -3.29 -1.47 -23.09
N LEU A 145 -2.57 -1.94 -22.09
CA LEU A 145 -1.68 -1.13 -21.26
C LEU A 145 -0.50 -0.58 -22.06
N ARG A 146 0.03 -1.35 -23.01
CA ARG A 146 1.05 -0.86 -23.95
C ARG A 146 0.48 0.12 -24.98
N GLU A 147 -0.72 -0.14 -25.49
CA GLU A 147 -1.38 0.69 -26.49
C GLU A 147 -1.93 2.00 -25.92
N ALA A 148 -2.40 1.97 -24.67
CA ALA A 148 -3.01 3.09 -23.97
C ALA A 148 -2.09 3.62 -22.86
N GLY A 149 -0.76 3.55 -22.98
CA GLY A 149 0.17 4.24 -22.04
C GLY A 149 0.10 3.89 -20.53
N GLY A 150 -0.85 3.08 -20.05
CA GLY A 150 -1.03 2.67 -18.65
C GLY A 150 -2.46 2.55 -18.13
N LEU A 151 -2.59 2.18 -16.86
CA LEU A 151 -3.85 1.93 -16.16
C LEU A 151 -4.61 3.23 -15.93
N ILE A 152 -3.92 4.36 -15.79
CA ILE A 152 -4.55 5.70 -15.69
C ILE A 152 -5.32 6.05 -16.98
N GLU A 153 -4.79 5.65 -18.12
CA GLU A 153 -5.42 5.84 -19.43
C GLU A 153 -6.51 4.79 -19.70
N LEU A 154 -6.43 3.62 -19.05
CA LEU A 154 -7.54 2.65 -18.98
C LEU A 154 -8.69 3.10 -18.07
N LEU A 155 -8.45 3.98 -17.11
CA LEU A 155 -9.52 4.62 -16.34
C LEU A 155 -10.26 5.60 -17.25
N GLN A 156 -11.52 5.26 -17.53
CA GLN A 156 -12.33 5.93 -18.54
C GLN A 156 -12.93 7.25 -18.06
N SER A 157 -13.02 7.48 -16.74
CA SER A 157 -13.65 8.69 -16.16
C SER A 157 -12.68 9.58 -15.38
N PRO A 158 -12.83 10.93 -15.42
CA PRO A 158 -12.10 11.86 -14.56
C PRO A 158 -12.25 11.57 -13.06
N GLY A 159 -13.45 11.16 -12.63
CA GLY A 159 -13.72 10.83 -11.22
C GLY A 159 -12.91 9.63 -10.73
N GLN A 160 -12.74 8.58 -11.55
CA GLN A 160 -11.87 7.45 -11.20
C GLN A 160 -10.41 7.84 -11.02
N ARG A 161 -9.92 8.76 -11.86
CA ARG A 161 -8.54 9.26 -11.75
C ARG A 161 -8.35 10.02 -10.44
N GLU A 162 -9.31 10.86 -10.06
CA GLU A 162 -9.26 11.59 -8.80
C GLU A 162 -9.25 10.65 -7.58
N VAL A 163 -10.10 9.63 -7.57
CA VAL A 163 -10.13 8.62 -6.48
C VAL A 163 -8.83 7.83 -6.42
N LEU A 164 -8.28 7.43 -7.58
CA LEU A 164 -6.98 6.76 -7.65
C LEU A 164 -5.86 7.67 -7.12
N ASP A 165 -5.84 8.96 -7.47
CA ASP A 165 -4.85 9.91 -6.98
C ASP A 165 -4.94 10.08 -5.46
N ARG A 166 -6.16 10.10 -4.88
CA ARG A 166 -6.37 10.13 -3.43
C ARG A 166 -5.86 8.86 -2.75
N LEU A 167 -6.14 7.68 -3.29
CA LEU A 167 -5.61 6.40 -2.79
C LEU A 167 -4.07 6.39 -2.81
N ILE A 168 -3.48 6.83 -3.92
CA ILE A 168 -2.04 6.93 -4.07
C ILE A 168 -1.44 7.89 -3.05
N ALA A 169 -2.05 9.07 -2.86
CA ALA A 169 -1.57 10.06 -1.89
C ALA A 169 -1.65 9.53 -0.46
N LEU A 170 -2.77 8.89 -0.09
CA LEU A 170 -2.94 8.26 1.22
C LEU A 170 -1.89 7.17 1.48
N SER A 171 -1.72 6.22 0.55
CA SER A 171 -0.68 5.19 0.69
C SER A 171 0.71 5.80 0.80
N THR A 172 1.00 6.85 0.03
CA THR A 172 2.30 7.54 0.06
C THR A 172 2.54 8.21 1.41
N LEU A 173 1.53 8.84 2.01
CA LEU A 173 1.60 9.38 3.36
C LEU A 173 1.85 8.28 4.40
N LEU A 174 1.08 7.20 4.37
CA LEU A 174 1.18 6.12 5.36
C LEU A 174 2.58 5.51 5.39
N GLU A 175 3.13 5.24 4.22
CA GLU A 175 4.49 4.70 4.02
C GLU A 175 5.56 5.71 4.40
N GLY A 176 5.41 6.98 3.98
CA GLY A 176 6.34 8.05 4.34
C GLY A 176 6.43 8.31 5.84
N HIS A 177 5.28 8.27 6.51
CA HIS A 177 5.21 8.35 7.97
C HIS A 177 5.81 7.11 8.64
N ALA A 178 5.55 5.91 8.12
CA ALA A 178 6.17 4.70 8.64
C ALA A 178 7.70 4.76 8.53
N ASP A 179 8.24 5.13 7.37
CA ASP A 179 9.69 5.32 7.19
C ASP A 179 10.25 6.37 8.18
N HIS A 180 9.55 7.48 8.41
CA HIS A 180 9.96 8.49 9.39
C HIS A 180 9.96 7.96 10.84
N VAL A 181 8.93 7.22 11.24
CA VAL A 181 8.87 6.60 12.58
C VAL A 181 9.96 5.54 12.74
N MET A 182 10.20 4.75 11.69
CA MET A 182 11.25 3.72 11.68
C MET A 182 12.65 4.32 11.86
N ASP A 183 12.90 5.55 11.38
CA ASP A 183 14.14 6.27 11.64
C ASP A 183 14.27 6.71 13.10
N ALA A 184 13.16 7.11 13.72
CA ALA A 184 13.13 7.60 15.09
C ALA A 184 13.30 6.49 16.14
N VAL A 185 13.00 5.23 15.80
CA VAL A 185 13.20 4.06 16.68
C VAL A 185 14.67 3.96 17.16
N GLY A 186 15.61 4.28 16.27
CA GLY A 186 17.04 4.32 16.60
C GLY A 186 17.71 2.96 16.89
N PRO A 187 19.03 2.97 17.15
CA PRO A 187 19.82 1.76 17.38
C PRO A 187 19.52 1.08 18.72
N ASP A 188 18.87 1.77 19.66
CA ASP A 188 18.55 1.21 20.98
C ASP A 188 17.50 0.08 20.92
N VAL A 189 16.67 0.06 19.87
CA VAL A 189 15.68 -1.00 19.63
C VAL A 189 16.10 -1.92 18.48
N VAL A 190 16.70 -1.36 17.42
CA VAL A 190 17.20 -2.13 16.28
C VAL A 190 18.66 -1.72 16.02
N PRO A 191 19.65 -2.43 16.59
CA PRO A 191 21.06 -2.03 16.56
C PRO A 191 21.60 -1.72 15.16
N SER A 192 21.22 -2.51 14.16
CA SER A 192 21.66 -2.33 12.77
C SER A 192 20.68 -1.55 11.88
N VAL A 193 19.74 -0.78 12.44
CA VAL A 193 18.68 -0.06 11.68
C VAL A 193 19.22 0.79 10.53
N ARG A 194 20.35 1.49 10.75
CA ARG A 194 20.98 2.31 9.72
C ARG A 194 21.46 1.48 8.54
N THR A 195 22.18 0.40 8.82
CA THR A 195 22.67 -0.55 7.81
C THR A 195 21.52 -1.20 7.05
N ILE A 196 20.47 -1.63 7.77
CA ILE A 196 19.25 -2.17 7.17
C ILE A 196 18.65 -1.15 6.21
N ARG A 197 18.44 0.10 6.65
CA ARG A 197 17.86 1.16 5.83
C ARG A 197 18.69 1.46 4.59
N GLU A 198 20.00 1.64 4.75
CA GLU A 198 20.91 1.95 3.63
C GLU A 198 20.85 0.85 2.56
N ARG A 199 20.96 -0.42 2.96
CA ARG A 199 20.93 -1.56 2.04
C ARG A 199 19.56 -1.78 1.44
N PHE A 200 18.49 -1.59 2.22
CA PHE A 200 17.12 -1.70 1.75
C PHE A 200 16.81 -0.60 0.72
N THR A 201 17.22 0.64 1.00
CA THR A 201 17.07 1.78 0.09
C THR A 201 17.86 1.58 -1.21
N ALA A 202 19.12 1.14 -1.12
CA ALA A 202 19.93 0.83 -2.30
C ALA A 202 19.29 -0.26 -3.18
N ARG A 203 18.72 -1.30 -2.54
CA ARG A 203 17.99 -2.36 -3.25
C ARG A 203 16.66 -1.87 -3.83
N ARG A 204 15.97 -0.93 -3.17
CA ARG A 204 14.76 -0.26 -3.68
C ARG A 204 15.08 0.59 -4.93
N GLN A 205 16.21 1.31 -4.94
CA GLN A 205 16.64 2.15 -6.07
C GLN A 205 17.14 1.33 -7.28
N GLY A 206 17.66 0.12 -7.07
CA GLY A 206 18.22 -0.75 -8.10
C GLY A 206 17.22 -1.46 -9.03
N GLY A 207 15.96 -1.02 -9.13
CA GLY A 207 15.00 -1.53 -10.11
C GLY A 207 14.66 -3.01 -9.94
N GLY A 208 14.06 -3.37 -8.79
CA GLY A 208 13.57 -4.73 -8.56
C GLY A 208 12.50 -5.17 -9.57
N VAL A 209 12.27 -6.48 -9.73
CA VAL A 209 11.26 -7.04 -10.65
C VAL A 209 9.84 -6.54 -10.33
N LEU A 210 9.57 -6.10 -9.09
CA LEU A 210 8.32 -5.43 -8.69
C LEU A 210 8.11 -4.12 -9.46
N ASP A 211 9.20 -3.38 -9.68
CA ASP A 211 9.23 -2.13 -10.42
C ASP A 211 8.98 -2.35 -11.92
N ARG A 212 9.34 -3.54 -12.43
CA ARG A 212 9.06 -3.98 -13.80
C ARG A 212 7.60 -4.41 -13.98
N VAL A 213 7.00 -5.03 -12.96
CA VAL A 213 5.60 -5.50 -13.01
C VAL A 213 4.60 -4.39 -12.68
N LEU A 214 4.87 -3.50 -11.73
CA LEU A 214 4.06 -2.30 -11.50
C LEU A 214 4.08 -1.34 -12.70
N ARG A 215 5.24 -1.19 -13.34
CA ARG A 215 5.39 -0.45 -14.61
C ARG A 215 4.61 -1.09 -15.76
N THR A 216 4.47 -2.42 -15.75
CA THR A 216 3.72 -3.16 -16.77
C THR A 216 2.22 -3.20 -16.49
N LEU A 217 1.78 -3.23 -15.23
CA LEU A 217 0.37 -3.32 -14.82
C LEU A 217 -0.31 -1.95 -14.70
N LEU A 218 0.46 -0.89 -14.42
CA LEU A 218 -0.04 0.47 -14.28
C LEU A 218 0.29 1.37 -15.47
N GLY A 219 1.19 0.98 -16.38
CA GLY A 219 1.86 1.85 -17.39
C GLY A 219 2.33 3.22 -16.86
N VAL A 220 2.35 3.39 -15.55
CA VAL A 220 2.86 4.58 -14.91
C VAL A 220 4.38 4.45 -14.98
N GLU A 221 4.97 5.21 -15.90
CA GLU A 221 6.39 5.50 -16.00
C GLU A 221 6.95 6.24 -14.74
N ALA A 222 6.26 6.21 -13.60
CA ALA A 222 6.49 7.10 -12.47
C ALA A 222 6.32 6.45 -11.08
N LYS A 223 6.80 5.21 -10.84
CA LYS A 223 6.54 4.53 -9.56
C LYS A 223 7.73 3.98 -8.75
N VAL A 224 8.91 4.57 -8.90
CA VAL A 224 9.98 4.57 -7.87
C VAL A 224 10.02 5.88 -7.09
N ARG A 225 9.59 7.00 -7.69
CA ARG A 225 9.69 8.32 -7.05
C ARG A 225 8.70 8.53 -5.89
N GLN A 226 7.51 7.94 -5.96
CA GLN A 226 6.43 8.20 -4.97
C GLN A 226 6.77 7.80 -3.53
N TYR A 227 7.53 6.74 -3.28
CA TYR A 227 7.90 6.36 -1.91
C TYR A 227 8.95 7.29 -1.30
N ALA A 228 9.92 7.74 -2.11
CA ALA A 228 10.86 8.77 -1.69
C ALA A 228 10.14 10.10 -1.44
N GLU A 229 9.11 10.42 -2.23
CA GLU A 229 8.27 11.61 -2.06
C GLU A 229 7.53 11.61 -0.71
N GLY A 230 6.98 10.47 -0.25
CA GLY A 230 6.30 10.39 1.05
C GLY A 230 7.23 10.61 2.25
N ALA A 231 8.40 9.98 2.25
CA ALA A 231 9.41 10.18 3.30
C ALA A 231 9.96 11.62 3.29
N ALA A 232 10.17 12.19 2.09
CA ALA A 232 10.59 13.58 1.93
C ALA A 232 9.51 14.56 2.43
N PHE A 233 8.24 14.33 2.10
CA PHE A 233 7.11 15.10 2.60
C PHE A 233 7.06 15.07 4.13
N THR A 234 7.05 13.87 4.72
CA THR A 234 6.96 13.72 6.17
C THR A 234 8.16 14.36 6.86
N GLY A 235 9.37 14.09 6.37
CA GLY A 235 10.59 14.70 6.90
C GLY A 235 10.59 16.22 6.82
N HIS A 236 10.14 16.80 5.70
CA HIS A 236 10.05 18.24 5.53
C HIS A 236 9.05 18.87 6.50
N VAL A 237 7.83 18.33 6.57
CA VAL A 237 6.77 18.88 7.44
C VAL A 237 7.17 18.74 8.90
N VAL A 238 7.65 17.57 9.34
CA VAL A 238 8.09 17.39 10.73
C VAL A 238 9.26 18.30 11.06
N ALA A 239 10.22 18.52 10.16
CA ALA A 239 11.32 19.46 10.39
C ALA A 239 10.82 20.92 10.49
N ALA A 240 9.78 21.29 9.74
CA ALA A 240 9.24 22.64 9.74
C ALA A 240 8.38 22.96 10.97
N VAL A 241 7.55 22.01 11.43
CA VAL A 241 6.51 22.28 12.45
C VAL A 241 6.51 21.32 13.64
N GLY A 242 7.36 20.31 13.64
CA GLY A 242 7.40 19.25 14.66
C GLY A 242 6.31 18.19 14.48
N MET A 243 6.48 17.07 15.18
CA MET A 243 5.58 15.90 15.09
C MET A 243 4.16 16.23 15.58
N ASP A 244 4.03 17.00 16.66
CA ASP A 244 2.72 17.33 17.23
C ASP A 244 1.83 18.07 16.23
N ARG A 245 2.40 19.01 15.47
CA ARG A 245 1.67 19.72 14.42
C ARG A 245 1.48 18.86 13.17
N PHE A 246 2.48 18.07 12.77
CA PHE A 246 2.35 17.10 11.69
C PHE A 246 1.14 16.17 11.90
N ASN A 247 0.90 15.73 13.13
CA ASN A 247 -0.22 14.85 13.50
C ASN A 247 -1.62 15.42 13.19
N THR A 248 -1.72 16.69 12.78
CA THR A 248 -2.95 17.25 12.20
C THR A 248 -3.45 16.44 11.00
N VAL A 249 -2.54 15.79 10.24
CA VAL A 249 -2.88 14.93 9.10
C VAL A 249 -3.82 13.75 9.45
N TRP A 250 -3.89 13.38 10.73
CA TRP A 250 -4.72 12.29 11.24
C TRP A 250 -6.10 12.75 11.74
N THR A 251 -6.38 14.05 11.73
CA THR A 251 -7.60 14.59 12.35
C THR A 251 -8.86 14.39 11.51
N SER A 252 -8.75 14.44 10.17
CA SER A 252 -9.85 14.16 9.26
C SER A 252 -9.35 13.79 7.85
N PRO A 253 -10.21 13.18 7.00
CA PRO A 253 -9.89 12.96 5.59
C PRO A 253 -9.48 14.24 4.84
N ASP A 254 -10.04 15.39 5.21
CA ASP A 254 -9.73 16.68 4.58
C ASP A 254 -8.31 17.16 4.89
N THR A 255 -7.70 16.68 5.98
CA THR A 255 -6.33 17.04 6.36
C THR A 255 -5.27 16.16 5.69
N LEU A 256 -5.66 15.12 4.94
CA LEU A 256 -4.72 14.33 4.15
C LEU A 256 -4.06 15.20 3.06
N PRO A 257 -2.77 14.98 2.75
CA PRO A 257 -2.14 15.67 1.65
C PRO A 257 -2.67 15.12 0.32
N THR A 258 -2.87 16.03 -0.62
CA THR A 258 -3.06 15.65 -2.02
C THR A 258 -1.73 15.20 -2.62
N ARG A 259 -1.79 14.50 -3.77
CA ARG A 259 -0.58 14.12 -4.50
C ARG A 259 0.30 15.34 -4.87
N ALA A 260 -0.31 16.47 -5.20
CA ALA A 260 0.42 17.71 -5.50
C ALA A 260 1.14 18.26 -4.26
N GLU A 261 0.52 18.18 -3.09
CA GLU A 261 1.09 18.65 -1.83
C GLU A 261 2.15 17.71 -1.25
N ILE A 262 2.13 16.42 -1.59
CA ILE A 262 3.26 15.54 -1.28
C ILE A 262 4.53 16.01 -2.01
N ALA A 263 4.37 16.53 -3.23
CA ALA A 263 5.47 17.12 -4.01
C ALA A 263 5.79 18.58 -3.59
N ASP A 264 4.82 19.33 -3.04
CA ASP A 264 4.99 20.65 -2.42
C ASP A 264 4.52 20.63 -0.95
N PRO A 265 5.35 20.17 0.00
CA PRO A 265 4.96 20.06 1.40
C PRO A 265 4.54 21.41 2.03
N ALA A 266 5.05 22.53 1.52
CA ALA A 266 4.66 23.86 1.96
C ALA A 266 3.21 24.20 1.57
N GLY A 267 2.70 23.63 0.48
CA GLY A 267 1.29 23.74 0.08
C GLY A 267 0.35 23.14 1.12
N TRP A 268 0.68 21.95 1.61
CA TRP A 268 -0.08 21.31 2.69
C TRP A 268 -0.08 22.17 3.96
N LEU A 269 1.09 22.66 4.38
CA LEU A 269 1.23 23.51 5.56
C LEU A 269 0.35 24.76 5.46
N ARG A 270 0.35 25.47 4.31
CA ARG A 270 -0.51 26.64 4.10
C ARG A 270 -2.00 26.33 4.20
N ARG A 271 -2.42 25.14 3.80
CA ARG A 271 -3.83 24.73 3.81
C ARG A 271 -4.30 24.28 5.20
N VAL A 272 -3.46 23.52 5.89
CA VAL A 272 -3.85 22.79 7.11
C VAL A 272 -3.38 23.50 8.39
N GLN A 273 -2.38 24.38 8.29
CA GLN A 273 -1.80 25.14 9.40
C GLN A 273 -1.67 26.63 9.06
N PRO A 274 -2.78 27.38 8.98
CA PRO A 274 -2.78 28.82 8.73
C PRO A 274 -2.19 29.64 9.88
#